data_AF-A0A1V4QKG8-F1
#
_entry.id   AF-A0A1V4QKG8-F1
#
_cell.length_a   1.000
_cell.length_b   1.000
_cell.length_c   1.000
_cell.angle_alpha   90.00
_cell.angle_beta   90.00
_cell.angle_gamma   90.00
#
_symmetry.space_group_name_H-M   'P 1'
#
loop_
_entity.id
_entity.type
_entity.pdbx_description
1 polymer ?
#
loop_
_entity_poly.entity_id
_entity_poly.type
_entity_poly.pdbx_seq_one_letter_code
_entity_poly.pdbx_strand_id
1 'polypeptide(L)'
;MKRLRRFITDDRGSVAAMTAVSLLFILVLAALAVDYGHWQDTIVKMQTAADAGATAGAARLLTVKENGQGFKVEVNGSIRDVVREIATQNPIPLDEGKTVVELPDVDIKFGKWDFDNNCFASTVEPNADTNPDAIDTCEVTIRKNQEINGRLVNFFWGAPLSLAVTSRAYLGWAGKFW
;
A
#
# COMPACT_ATOMS: atom_id res chain seq x y z
N MET A 1 -29.04 -18.74 -54.05
CA MET A 1 -28.15 -19.50 -53.15
C MET A 1 -26.75 -19.81 -53.70
N LYS A 2 -26.50 -19.86 -55.03
CA LYS A 2 -25.16 -20.18 -55.58
C LYS A 2 -24.08 -19.08 -55.44
N ARG A 3 -24.45 -17.80 -55.20
CA ARG A 3 -23.48 -16.70 -55.07
C ARG A 3 -22.79 -16.60 -53.70
N LEU A 4 -23.40 -17.14 -52.64
CA LEU A 4 -22.80 -17.15 -51.30
C LEU A 4 -21.62 -18.14 -51.19
N ARG A 5 -21.61 -19.22 -51.97
CA ARG A 5 -20.56 -20.24 -51.91
C ARG A 5 -19.21 -19.77 -52.46
N ARG A 6 -19.18 -18.76 -53.33
CA ARG A 6 -17.93 -18.28 -53.95
C ARG A 6 -17.08 -17.42 -53.01
N PHE A 7 -17.69 -16.81 -51.99
CA PHE A 7 -16.96 -16.11 -50.92
C PHE A 7 -16.25 -17.06 -49.93
N ILE A 8 -16.60 -18.35 -49.94
CA ILE A 8 -16.07 -19.36 -49.02
C ILE A 8 -14.84 -20.08 -49.63
N THR A 9 -14.53 -19.85 -50.91
CA THR A 9 -13.49 -20.61 -51.65
C THR A 9 -12.32 -19.77 -52.15
N ASP A 10 -12.05 -18.61 -51.55
CA ASP A 10 -10.89 -17.76 -51.86
C ASP A 10 -9.98 -17.63 -50.62
N ASP A 11 -8.66 -17.63 -50.82
CA ASP A 11 -7.63 -17.46 -49.78
C ASP A 11 -7.87 -16.23 -48.87
N ARG A 12 -8.62 -15.25 -49.37
CA ARG A 12 -9.07 -14.06 -48.65
C ARG A 12 -9.94 -14.38 -47.43
N GLY A 13 -10.71 -15.45 -47.47
CA GLY A 13 -11.53 -15.91 -46.35
C GLY A 13 -10.69 -16.49 -45.21
N SER A 14 -9.63 -17.23 -45.54
CA SER A 14 -8.69 -17.77 -44.55
C SER A 14 -7.90 -16.65 -43.88
N VAL A 15 -7.39 -15.70 -44.66
CA VAL A 15 -6.68 -14.52 -44.11
C VAL A 15 -7.58 -13.70 -43.19
N ALA A 16 -8.84 -13.49 -43.57
CA ALA A 16 -9.80 -12.79 -42.72
C ALA A 16 -10.05 -13.54 -41.40
N ALA A 17 -10.19 -14.87 -41.44
CA ALA A 17 -10.38 -15.69 -40.24
C ALA A 17 -9.15 -15.65 -39.32
N MET A 18 -7.94 -15.79 -39.87
CA MET A 18 -6.69 -15.68 -39.10
C MET A 18 -6.53 -14.30 -38.47
N THR A 19 -6.82 -13.24 -39.23
CA THR A 19 -6.74 -11.86 -38.74
C THR A 19 -7.72 -11.62 -37.59
N ALA A 20 -8.95 -12.13 -37.70
CA ALA A 20 -9.94 -12.00 -36.63
C ALA A 20 -9.49 -12.68 -35.33
N VAL A 21 -8.90 -13.88 -35.43
CA VAL A 21 -8.35 -14.60 -34.26
C VAL A 21 -7.15 -13.86 -33.67
N SER A 22 -6.24 -13.33 -34.51
CA SER A 22 -5.11 -12.53 -34.04
C SER A 22 -5.54 -11.25 -33.32
N LEU A 23 -6.55 -10.55 -33.83
CA LEU A 23 -7.11 -9.36 -33.19
C LEU A 23 -7.72 -9.70 -31.82
N LEU A 24 -8.45 -10.82 -31.72
CA LEU A 24 -8.99 -11.28 -30.44
C LEU A 24 -7.86 -11.54 -29.42
N PHE A 25 -6.76 -12.15 -29.86
CA PHE A 25 -5.61 -12.42 -29.00
C PHE A 25 -4.93 -11.13 -28.53
N ILE A 26 -4.77 -10.14 -29.42
CA ILE A 26 -4.20 -8.83 -29.06
C ILE A 26 -5.10 -8.11 -28.05
N LEU A 27 -6.43 -8.15 -28.21
CA LEU A 27 -7.36 -7.57 -27.25
C LEU A 27 -7.25 -8.21 -25.87
N VAL A 28 -7.09 -9.53 -25.82
CA VAL A 28 -6.89 -10.26 -24.56
C VAL A 28 -5.61 -9.84 -23.85
N LEU A 29 -4.50 -9.76 -24.59
CA LEU A 29 -3.22 -9.31 -24.03
C LEU A 29 -3.27 -7.84 -23.58
N ALA A 30 -3.95 -6.97 -24.35
CA ALA A 30 -4.11 -5.58 -23.99
C ALA A 30 -4.90 -5.41 -22.69
N ALA A 31 -5.99 -6.16 -22.51
CA ALA A 31 -6.77 -6.12 -21.28
C ALA A 31 -6.00 -6.68 -20.07
N LEU A 32 -5.17 -7.72 -20.26
CA LEU A 32 -4.27 -8.21 -19.20
C LEU A 32 -3.19 -7.17 -18.83
N ALA A 33 -2.67 -6.44 -19.82
CA ALA A 33 -1.69 -5.38 -19.58
C ALA A 33 -2.29 -4.21 -18.76
N VAL A 34 -3.55 -3.86 -19.02
CA VAL A 34 -4.29 -2.84 -18.25
C VAL A 34 -4.43 -3.27 -16.78
N ASP A 35 -4.82 -4.52 -16.53
CA ASP A 35 -4.94 -5.07 -15.17
C ASP A 35 -3.61 -5.01 -14.42
N TYR A 36 -2.54 -5.44 -15.07
CA TYR A 36 -1.21 -5.42 -14.48
C TYR A 36 -0.75 -4.00 -14.16
N GLY A 37 -0.98 -3.04 -15.06
CA GLY A 37 -0.66 -1.64 -14.85
C GLY A 37 -1.39 -1.05 -13.65
N HIS A 38 -2.69 -1.30 -13.54
CA HIS A 38 -3.51 -0.82 -12.41
C HIS A 38 -3.06 -1.43 -11.08
N TRP A 39 -2.71 -2.72 -11.07
CA TRP A 39 -2.20 -3.40 -9.89
C TRP A 39 -0.87 -2.81 -9.40
N GLN A 40 0.08 -2.59 -10.31
CA GLN A 40 1.38 -2.00 -9.99
C GLN A 40 1.25 -0.55 -9.49
N ASP A 41 0.45 0.27 -10.17
CA ASP A 41 0.18 1.65 -9.73
C ASP A 41 -0.41 1.68 -8.31
N THR A 42 -1.32 0.74 -8.00
CA THR A 42 -1.90 0.64 -6.66
C THR A 42 -0.85 0.27 -5.61
N ILE A 43 0.02 -0.70 -5.89
CA ILE A 43 1.11 -1.08 -4.97
C ILE A 43 2.00 0.12 -4.66
N VAL A 44 2.44 0.84 -5.69
CA VAL A 44 3.36 1.99 -5.54
C VAL A 44 2.72 3.10 -4.68
N LYS A 45 1.45 3.41 -4.91
CA LYS A 45 0.72 4.42 -4.12
C LYS A 45 0.53 3.98 -2.68
N MET A 46 0.18 2.70 -2.46
CA MET A 46 0.08 2.12 -1.11
C MET A 46 1.42 2.17 -0.38
N GLN A 47 2.52 1.84 -1.06
CA GLN A 47 3.86 1.91 -0.48
C GLN A 47 4.23 3.35 -0.11
N THR A 48 3.98 4.31 -1.01
CA THR A 48 4.27 5.73 -0.77
C THR A 48 3.51 6.25 0.46
N ALA A 49 2.22 5.91 0.58
CA ALA A 49 1.42 6.28 1.73
C ALA A 49 1.91 5.59 3.03
N ALA A 50 2.30 4.32 2.95
CA ALA A 50 2.85 3.58 4.10
C ALA A 50 4.19 4.16 4.55
N ASP A 51 5.09 4.48 3.61
CA ASP A 51 6.40 5.09 3.88
C ASP A 51 6.27 6.48 4.49
N ALA A 52 5.35 7.30 3.95
CA ALA A 52 5.07 8.63 4.49
C ALA A 52 4.48 8.54 5.91
N GLY A 53 3.54 7.63 6.13
CA GLY A 53 2.96 7.38 7.44
C GLY A 53 4.00 6.88 8.45
N ALA A 54 4.80 5.87 8.09
CA ALA A 54 5.84 5.32 8.95
C ALA A 54 6.88 6.39 9.32
N THR A 55 7.33 7.18 8.35
CA THR A 55 8.30 8.26 8.57
C THR A 55 7.72 9.37 9.46
N ALA A 56 6.46 9.75 9.26
CA ALA A 56 5.79 10.74 10.11
C ALA A 56 5.61 10.23 11.54
N GLY A 57 5.20 8.97 11.70
CA GLY A 57 5.08 8.31 13.00
C GLY A 57 6.42 8.26 13.73
N ALA A 58 7.46 7.82 13.03
CA ALA A 58 8.84 7.82 13.52
C ALA A 58 9.29 9.23 13.91
N ALA A 59 9.12 10.25 13.05
CA ALA A 59 9.51 11.63 13.38
C ALA A 59 8.79 12.17 14.63
N ARG A 60 7.56 11.73 14.92
CA ARG A 60 6.79 12.16 16.10
C ARG A 60 7.09 11.37 17.37
N LEU A 61 7.65 10.17 17.27
CA LEU A 61 8.28 9.51 18.43
C LEU A 61 9.39 10.40 19.00
N LEU A 62 9.97 11.26 18.15
CA LEU A 62 10.87 12.29 18.59
C LEU A 62 10.15 13.61 19.07
N THR A 63 9.78 13.74 20.36
CA THR A 63 9.53 15.05 21.01
C THR A 63 10.63 15.52 22.01
N VAL A 64 11.12 16.76 21.83
CA VAL A 64 12.09 17.43 22.72
C VAL A 64 11.35 18.04 23.92
N LYS A 65 11.80 17.81 25.16
CA LYS A 65 11.24 18.51 26.34
C LYS A 65 11.50 20.02 26.25
N GLU A 66 10.51 20.82 26.64
CA GLU A 66 10.57 22.29 26.72
C GLU A 66 11.72 22.85 27.59
N ASN A 67 12.39 22.04 28.41
CA ASN A 67 13.47 22.48 29.29
C ASN A 67 14.89 22.20 28.76
N GLY A 68 15.05 21.81 27.49
CA GLY A 68 16.37 21.58 26.88
C GLY A 68 17.17 20.41 27.50
N GLN A 69 16.54 19.58 28.33
CA GLN A 69 17.14 18.41 28.95
C GLN A 69 16.31 17.17 28.66
N GLY A 70 16.66 16.52 27.54
CA GLY A 70 16.27 15.16 27.25
C GLY A 70 15.07 14.97 26.33
N PHE A 71 15.09 13.80 25.72
CA PHE A 71 14.11 13.26 24.80
C PHE A 71 12.93 12.65 25.56
N LYS A 72 11.68 12.98 25.20
CA LYS A 72 10.49 12.27 25.71
C LYS A 72 9.72 11.69 24.52
N VAL A 73 9.52 10.38 24.55
CA VAL A 73 8.55 9.72 23.67
C VAL A 73 7.18 10.02 24.28
N GLU A 74 6.56 11.12 23.86
CA GLU A 74 5.20 11.47 24.30
C GLU A 74 4.20 10.97 23.26
N VAL A 75 3.38 10.02 23.65
CA VAL A 75 2.39 9.43 22.73
C VAL A 75 0.99 9.63 23.27
N ASN A 76 0.45 10.79 22.94
CA ASN A 76 -1.00 10.93 22.89
C ASN A 76 -1.51 10.41 21.54
N GLY A 77 -2.81 10.12 21.44
CA GLY A 77 -3.49 9.72 20.19
C GLY A 77 -3.10 10.54 18.95
N SER A 78 -2.60 11.76 19.17
CA SER A 78 -1.90 12.61 18.21
C SER A 78 -0.88 11.92 17.30
N ILE A 79 -0.05 10.96 17.74
CA ILE A 79 0.92 10.33 16.79
C ILE A 79 0.18 9.49 15.75
N ARG A 80 -0.79 8.68 16.18
CA ARG A 80 -1.62 7.91 15.25
C ARG A 80 -2.45 8.84 14.37
N ASP A 81 -2.93 9.95 14.92
CA ASP A 81 -3.64 10.98 14.16
C ASP A 81 -2.75 11.61 13.08
N VAL A 82 -1.49 11.93 13.40
CA VAL A 82 -0.50 12.46 12.44
C VAL A 82 -0.15 11.41 11.38
N VAL A 83 0.05 10.15 11.77
CA VAL A 83 0.28 9.05 10.82
C VAL A 83 -0.89 8.93 9.86
N ARG A 84 -2.14 8.97 10.37
CA ARG A 84 -3.34 8.94 9.54
C ARG A 84 -3.43 10.18 8.64
N GLU A 85 -3.15 11.36 9.16
CA GLU A 85 -3.18 12.60 8.38
C GLU A 85 -2.19 12.53 7.21
N ILE A 86 -0.93 12.21 7.46
CA ILE A 86 0.10 12.14 6.42
C ILE A 86 -0.13 10.97 5.45
N ALA A 87 -0.63 9.83 5.93
CA ALA A 87 -1.00 8.72 5.05
C ALA A 87 -2.19 9.09 4.14
N THR A 88 -3.19 9.83 4.65
CA THR A 88 -4.36 10.25 3.85
C THR A 88 -4.04 11.36 2.84
N GLN A 89 -3.00 12.16 3.07
CA GLN A 89 -2.49 13.12 2.08
C GLN A 89 -1.91 12.44 0.83
N ASN A 90 -1.54 11.15 0.92
CA ASN A 90 -1.07 10.36 -0.21
C ASN A 90 -2.21 9.50 -0.76
N PRO A 91 -2.96 9.96 -1.77
CA PRO A 91 -4.16 9.28 -2.22
C PRO A 91 -3.84 7.94 -2.87
N ILE A 92 -4.55 6.90 -2.43
CA ILE A 92 -4.54 5.56 -3.00
C ILE A 92 -5.79 5.44 -3.88
N PRO A 93 -5.78 4.68 -5.00
CA PRO A 93 -7.01 4.37 -5.73
C PRO A 93 -7.99 3.64 -4.80
N LEU A 94 -9.07 4.31 -4.43
CA LEU A 94 -10.16 3.80 -3.59
C LEU A 94 -11.35 3.38 -4.47
N ASP A 95 -12.21 2.50 -3.94
CA ASP A 95 -13.48 2.16 -4.60
C ASP A 95 -14.43 3.37 -4.63
N GLU A 96 -15.40 3.34 -5.55
CA GLU A 96 -16.43 4.37 -5.66
C GLU A 96 -17.13 4.59 -4.30
N GLY A 97 -17.09 5.84 -3.81
CA GLY A 97 -17.73 6.24 -2.55
C GLY A 97 -16.79 6.35 -1.33
N LYS A 98 -15.53 5.89 -1.41
CA LYS A 98 -14.51 6.17 -0.37
C LYS A 98 -13.58 7.29 -0.84
N THR A 99 -13.59 8.42 -0.13
CA THR A 99 -12.75 9.60 -0.42
C THR A 99 -11.51 9.70 0.46
N VAL A 100 -11.45 8.92 1.54
CA VAL A 100 -10.38 8.97 2.55
C VAL A 100 -9.86 7.55 2.78
N VAL A 101 -8.53 7.43 2.89
CA VAL A 101 -7.87 6.17 3.24
C VAL A 101 -8.15 5.84 4.70
N GLU A 102 -8.71 4.67 4.93
CA GLU A 102 -9.00 4.12 6.25
C GLU A 102 -7.76 3.37 6.75
N LEU A 103 -7.19 3.83 7.86
CA LEU A 103 -6.08 3.18 8.56
C LEU A 103 -6.52 2.83 9.99
N PRO A 104 -6.93 1.58 10.23
CA PRO A 104 -7.25 1.10 11.56
C PRO A 104 -6.02 1.13 12.48
N ASP A 105 -6.26 1.34 13.78
CA ASP A 105 -5.19 1.39 14.78
C ASP A 105 -4.35 0.11 14.88
N VAL A 106 -4.92 -1.05 14.54
CA VAL A 106 -4.20 -2.34 14.50
C VAL A 106 -3.09 -2.37 13.44
N ASP A 107 -3.20 -1.53 12.42
CA ASP A 107 -2.26 -1.48 11.30
C ASP A 107 -1.10 -0.51 11.54
N ILE A 108 -1.14 0.27 12.63
CA ILE A 108 -0.07 1.17 13.08
C ILE A 108 0.55 0.57 14.33
N LYS A 109 1.79 0.09 14.22
CA LYS A 109 2.52 -0.52 15.33
C LYS A 109 3.77 0.29 15.66
N PHE A 110 4.09 0.31 16.93
CA PHE A 110 5.28 0.93 17.47
C PHE A 110 6.06 -0.08 18.29
N GLY A 111 7.37 0.05 18.32
CA GLY A 111 8.21 -0.94 18.98
C GLY A 111 9.69 -0.77 18.70
N LYS A 112 10.41 -1.87 18.91
CA LYS A 112 11.86 -1.95 18.75
C LYS A 112 12.25 -2.78 17.53
N TRP A 113 13.19 -2.27 16.74
CA TRP A 113 13.83 -3.04 15.68
C TRP A 113 15.00 -3.87 16.24
N ASP A 114 14.98 -5.16 15.96
CA ASP A 114 16.11 -6.06 16.24
C ASP A 114 16.97 -6.20 14.98
N PHE A 115 18.20 -5.71 15.06
CA PHE A 115 19.18 -5.76 13.98
C PHE A 115 19.79 -7.14 13.78
N ASP A 116 19.85 -7.97 14.82
CA ASP A 116 20.48 -9.28 14.75
C ASP A 116 19.57 -10.27 14.03
N ASN A 117 18.26 -10.16 14.27
CA ASN A 117 17.24 -11.02 13.67
C ASN A 117 16.52 -10.39 12.46
N ASN A 118 16.85 -9.13 12.11
CA ASN A 118 16.16 -8.34 11.08
C ASN A 118 14.63 -8.37 11.22
N CYS A 119 14.15 -8.29 12.45
CA CYS A 119 12.73 -8.43 12.76
C CYS A 119 12.25 -7.36 13.72
N PHE A 120 10.93 -7.17 13.73
CA PHE A 120 10.27 -6.32 14.70
C PHE A 120 10.16 -7.09 16.02
N ALA A 121 11.00 -6.74 16.98
CA ALA A 121 11.27 -7.55 18.17
C ALA A 121 10.09 -7.57 19.15
N SER A 122 9.39 -6.45 19.27
CA SER A 122 8.25 -6.32 20.18
C SER A 122 7.37 -5.14 19.80
N THR A 123 6.06 -5.37 19.70
CA THR A 123 5.08 -4.29 19.70
C THR A 123 4.97 -3.75 21.12
N VAL A 124 5.48 -2.55 21.33
CA VAL A 124 5.37 -1.83 22.60
C VAL A 124 4.43 -0.67 22.33
N GLU A 125 3.28 -0.70 23.00
CA GLU A 125 2.38 0.43 22.95
C GLU A 125 3.08 1.65 23.56
N PRO A 126 3.02 2.82 22.92
CA PRO A 126 3.93 3.88 23.32
C PRO A 126 3.67 4.55 24.68
N ASN A 127 2.63 4.10 25.38
CA ASN A 127 2.30 4.47 26.75
C ASN A 127 2.51 3.35 27.77
N ALA A 128 2.94 2.16 27.34
CA ALA A 128 3.13 1.01 28.22
C ALA A 128 4.50 1.01 28.92
N ASP A 129 5.49 1.72 28.36
CA ASP A 129 6.86 1.71 28.87
C ASP A 129 7.37 3.14 29.11
N THR A 130 7.93 3.39 30.29
CA THR A 130 8.48 4.71 30.68
C THR A 130 9.88 4.92 30.10
N ASN A 131 10.44 3.89 29.46
CA ASN A 131 11.78 3.91 28.90
C ASN A 131 11.79 4.42 27.44
N PRO A 132 12.41 5.58 27.15
CA PRO A 132 12.54 6.08 25.79
C PRO A 132 13.37 5.17 24.87
N ASP A 133 14.16 4.24 25.42
CA ASP A 133 14.95 3.26 24.63
C ASP A 133 14.14 2.03 24.18
N ALA A 134 12.87 1.91 24.62
CA ALA A 134 12.00 0.79 24.28
C ALA A 134 11.34 0.92 22.89
N ILE A 135 11.35 2.12 22.30
CA ILE A 135 10.63 2.43 21.06
C ILE A 135 11.53 3.22 20.12
N ASP A 136 11.91 2.61 19.00
CA ASP A 136 12.78 3.20 17.98
C ASP A 136 12.22 3.07 16.55
N THR A 137 11.09 2.37 16.40
CA THR A 137 10.54 2.00 15.09
C THR A 137 9.04 2.19 15.04
N CYS A 138 8.57 2.73 13.92
CA CYS A 138 7.16 2.76 13.54
C CYS A 138 6.93 1.85 12.32
N GLU A 139 5.98 0.93 12.42
CA GLU A 139 5.49 0.09 11.33
C GLU A 139 4.07 0.54 10.96
N VAL A 140 3.85 0.81 9.67
CA VAL A 140 2.53 1.14 9.12
C VAL A 140 2.18 0.14 8.04
N THR A 141 1.03 -0.49 8.18
CA THR A 141 0.47 -1.38 7.16
C THR A 141 -0.74 -0.73 6.51
N ILE A 142 -0.77 -0.71 5.18
CA ILE A 142 -1.95 -0.29 4.43
C ILE A 142 -2.55 -1.50 3.75
N ARG A 143 -3.83 -1.74 4.01
CA ARG A 143 -4.58 -2.87 3.45
C ARG A 143 -5.67 -2.35 2.54
N LYS A 144 -5.89 -3.09 1.45
CA LYS A 144 -6.97 -2.92 0.51
C LYS A 144 -7.71 -4.25 0.39
N ASN A 145 -8.85 -4.36 1.07
CA ASN A 145 -9.70 -5.54 1.13
C ASN A 145 -11.20 -5.13 1.08
N GLN A 146 -12.13 -6.10 1.18
CA GLN A 146 -13.56 -5.80 1.04
C GLN A 146 -14.11 -4.85 2.12
N GLU A 147 -13.47 -4.77 3.28
CA GLU A 147 -13.92 -3.96 4.42
C GLU A 147 -13.16 -2.63 4.48
N ILE A 148 -11.85 -2.65 4.18
CA ILE A 148 -10.88 -1.57 4.36
C ILE A 148 -10.39 -1.11 2.97
N ASN A 149 -10.53 0.19 2.67
CA ASN A 149 -10.07 0.84 1.41
C ASN A 149 -10.63 0.26 0.09
N GLY A 150 -11.60 -0.64 0.16
CA GLY A 150 -12.29 -1.20 -1.00
C GLY A 150 -11.46 -2.26 -1.72
N ARG A 151 -12.04 -2.86 -2.76
CA ARG A 151 -11.43 -3.99 -3.46
C ARG A 151 -10.57 -3.53 -4.62
N LEU A 152 -9.59 -4.34 -5.02
CA LEU A 152 -9.04 -4.28 -6.37
C LEU A 152 -9.87 -5.22 -7.23
N VAL A 153 -10.63 -4.66 -8.18
CA VAL A 153 -11.34 -5.42 -9.20
C VAL A 153 -10.55 -5.31 -10.50
N ASN A 154 -10.07 -6.45 -10.99
CA ASN A 154 -9.39 -6.53 -12.27
C ASN A 154 -10.40 -6.39 -13.41
N PHE A 155 -10.07 -5.61 -14.43
CA PHE A 155 -10.88 -5.39 -15.62
C PHE A 155 -11.07 -6.67 -16.43
N PHE A 156 -10.05 -7.52 -16.60
CA PHE A 156 -10.19 -8.75 -17.39
C PHE A 156 -10.84 -9.89 -16.60
N TRP A 157 -10.35 -10.18 -15.40
CA TRP A 157 -10.78 -11.37 -14.64
C TRP A 157 -11.99 -11.11 -13.72
N GLY A 158 -12.31 -9.85 -13.41
CA GLY A 158 -13.39 -9.47 -12.48
C GLY A 158 -13.21 -10.00 -11.05
N ALA A 159 -12.12 -10.71 -10.78
CA ALA A 159 -11.87 -11.38 -9.53
C ALA A 159 -11.36 -10.37 -8.49
N PRO A 160 -11.88 -10.44 -7.25
CA PRO A 160 -11.41 -9.60 -6.17
C PRO A 160 -10.00 -9.97 -5.73
N LEU A 161 -9.09 -8.99 -5.68
CA LEU A 161 -7.80 -9.15 -5.04
C LEU A 161 -7.74 -8.33 -3.74
N SER A 162 -7.18 -8.96 -2.70
CA SER A 162 -6.79 -8.28 -1.47
C SER A 162 -5.30 -7.98 -1.51
N LEU A 163 -4.91 -6.76 -1.18
CA LEU A 163 -3.52 -6.32 -1.18
C LEU A 163 -3.18 -5.71 0.18
N ALA A 164 -1.97 -5.96 0.66
CA ALA A 164 -1.42 -5.34 1.86
C ALA A 164 0.02 -4.94 1.60
N VAL A 165 0.39 -3.75 2.05
CA VAL A 165 1.74 -3.21 1.95
C VAL A 165 2.15 -2.73 3.33
N THR A 166 3.36 -3.07 3.76
CA THR A 166 3.89 -2.69 5.07
C THR A 166 5.16 -1.89 4.86
N SER A 167 5.26 -0.75 5.54
CA SER A 167 6.47 0.05 5.63
C SER A 167 6.93 0.20 7.07
N ARG A 168 8.24 0.38 7.23
CA ARG A 168 8.90 0.55 8.52
C ARG A 168 9.86 1.71 8.45
N ALA A 169 9.78 2.59 9.44
CA ALA A 169 10.71 3.68 9.63
C ALA A 169 11.43 3.51 10.97
N TYR A 170 12.75 3.43 10.88
CA TYR A 170 13.65 3.36 12.03
C TYR A 170 14.29 4.73 12.27
N LEU A 171 14.25 5.20 13.51
CA LEU A 171 14.70 6.54 13.88
C LEU A 171 16.22 6.68 14.07
N GLY A 172 16.96 5.57 14.10
CA GLY A 172 18.30 5.58 14.67
C GLY A 172 18.26 5.38 16.19
N TRP A 173 19.41 5.00 16.75
CA TRP A 173 19.58 4.93 18.20
C TRP A 173 19.46 6.35 18.77
N ALA A 174 18.28 6.70 19.29
CA ALA A 174 18.00 7.97 19.95
C ALA A 174 18.52 8.03 21.40
N GLY A 175 19.30 7.03 21.83
CA GLY A 175 19.76 6.83 23.20
C GLY A 175 21.22 7.21 23.42
N LYS A 176 21.55 8.51 23.29
CA LYS A 176 22.59 9.26 24.01
C LYS A 176 23.01 10.50 23.21
N PHE A 177 22.30 11.60 23.41
CA PHE A 177 22.92 12.91 23.35
C PHE A 177 22.76 13.54 24.74
N TRP A 178 23.80 13.30 25.55
CA TRP A 178 24.18 13.93 26.84
C TRP A 178 23.07 14.16 27.88
#